data_AF-F6DT14-F1
#
_entry.id   AF-F6DT14-F1
#
_cell.length_a   1.000
_cell.length_b   1.000
_cell.length_c   1.000
_cell.angle_alpha   90.00
_cell.angle_beta   90.00
_cell.angle_gamma   90.00
#
_symmetry.space_group_name_H-M   'P 1'
#
loop_
_entity.id
_entity.type
_entity.pdbx_description
1 polymer ?
#
loop_
_entity_poly.entity_id
_entity_poly.type
_entity_poly.pdbx_seq_one_letter_code
_entity_poly.pdbx_strand_id
1 'polypeptide(L)' 'MKYQINLIEAMKRFREINLSVFPVPGTSKYCVSFPEGHSTLLKEKVFLEMACSLQGQTRKEIYERLQASAR' A
#
# COMPACT_ATOMS: atom_id res chain seq x y z
N MET A 1 -16.02 9.25 3.52
CA MET A 1 -15.80 7.94 2.87
C MET A 1 -15.47 6.94 3.97
N LYS A 2 -16.26 5.87 4.14
CA LYS A 2 -15.92 4.76 5.04
C LYS A 2 -15.02 3.81 4.25
N TYR A 3 -13.75 3.65 4.65
CA TYR A 3 -12.94 2.55 4.13
C TYR A 3 -13.59 1.24 4.56
N GLN A 4 -13.86 0.35 3.60
CA GLN A 4 -14.51 -0.93 3.87
C GLN A 4 -13.59 -1.93 4.58
N ILE A 5 -12.30 -1.62 4.70
CA ILE A 5 -11.29 -2.46 5.33
C ILE A 5 -10.53 -1.67 6.41
N ASN A 6 -10.10 -2.36 7.46
CA ASN A 6 -9.26 -1.81 8.50
C ASN A 6 -7.77 -1.89 8.12
N LEU A 7 -6.90 -1.27 8.92
CA LEU A 7 -5.45 -1.22 8.67
C LEU A 7 -4.79 -2.61 8.59
N ILE A 8 -5.22 -3.54 9.44
CA ILE A 8 -4.66 -4.90 9.48
C ILE A 8 -4.97 -5.63 8.16
N GLU A 9 -6.23 -5.54 7.72
CA GLU A 9 -6.69 -6.11 6.45
C GLU A 9 -5.97 -5.47 5.26
N ALA A 10 -5.78 -4.16 5.29
CA ALA A 10 -5.02 -3.46 4.26
C ALA A 10 -3.58 -3.98 4.18
N MET A 11 -2.87 -4.07 5.30
CA MET A 11 -1.51 -4.63 5.35
C MET A 11 -1.44 -6.07 4.82
N LYS A 12 -2.46 -6.88 5.13
CA LYS A 12 -2.55 -8.26 4.64
C LYS A 12 -2.62 -8.32 3.11
N ARG A 13 -3.47 -7.50 2.49
CA ARG A 13 -3.61 -7.45 1.02
C ARG A 13 -2.32 -7.06 0.30
N PHE A 14 -1.57 -6.11 0.84
CA PHE A 14 -0.24 -5.77 0.31
C PHE A 14 0.75 -6.94 0.44
N ARG A 15 0.70 -7.69 1.55
CA ARG A 15 1.55 -8.88 1.75
C ARG A 15 1.18 -10.03 0.81
N GLU A 16 -0.10 -10.22 0.50
CA GLU A 16 -0.58 -11.26 -0.43
C GLU A 16 0.00 -11.10 -1.84
N ILE A 17 0.33 -9.88 -2.25
CA ILE A 17 1.00 -9.59 -3.52
C ILE A 17 2.53 -9.48 -3.42
N ASN A 18 3.10 -9.95 -2.31
CA ASN A 18 4.53 -9.94 -1.97
C ASN A 18 5.14 -8.54 -1.74
N LEU A 19 4.36 -7.59 -1.21
CA LEU A 19 4.88 -6.31 -0.74
C LEU A 19 4.98 -6.31 0.78
N SER A 20 6.07 -5.76 1.29
CA SER A 20 6.26 -5.57 2.73
C SER A 20 5.68 -4.24 3.15
N VAL A 21 4.99 -4.20 4.30
CA VAL A 21 4.37 -2.97 4.82
C VAL A 21 4.75 -2.74 6.27
N PHE A 22 5.22 -1.53 6.55
CA PHE A 22 5.63 -1.10 7.89
C PHE A 22 5.01 0.28 8.21
N PRO A 23 4.33 0.44 9.36
CA PRO A 23 3.94 1.77 9.82
C PRO A 23 5.20 2.59 10.14
N VAL A 24 5.19 3.88 9.80
CA VAL A 24 6.30 4.79 10.09
C VAL A 24 6.05 5.51 11.43
N PRO A 25 6.85 5.23 12.49
CA PRO A 25 6.63 5.78 13.82
C PRO A 25 6.57 7.31 13.84
N GLY A 26 5.68 7.86 14.65
CA GLY A 26 5.49 9.32 14.77
C GLY A 26 4.79 9.97 13.57
N THR A 27 4.26 9.19 12.62
CA THR A 27 3.54 9.71 11.45
C THR A 27 2.28 8.88 11.15
N SER A 28 1.39 9.42 10.31
CA SER A 28 0.26 8.69 9.72
C SER A 28 0.61 8.05 8.37
N LYS A 29 1.88 7.67 8.18
CA LYS A 29 2.37 7.07 6.93
C LYS A 29 2.73 5.60 7.09
N TYR A 30 2.64 4.89 5.98
CA TYR A 30 3.01 3.49 5.84
C TYR A 30 4.07 3.38 4.75
N CYS A 31 5.17 2.71 5.08
CA CYS A 31 6.20 2.33 4.13
C CYS A 31 5.81 1.02 3.46
N VAL A 32 5.70 1.05 2.13
CA VAL A 32 5.47 -0.13 1.30
C VAL A 32 6.76 -0.42 0.54
N SER A 33 7.37 -1.57 0.83
CA SER A 33 8.62 -2.02 0.21
C SER A 33 8.36 -3.14 -0.79
N PHE A 34 8.92 -2.98 -1.97
CA PHE A 34 8.92 -3.94 -3.05
C PHE A 34 10.09 -4.92 -2.90
N PRO A 35 9.93 -6.18 -3.35
CA PRO A 35 11.00 -7.17 -3.31
C PRO A 35 12.22 -6.78 -4.16
N GLU A 36 12.05 -5.90 -5.14
CA GLU A 36 13.14 -5.36 -5.98
C GLU A 36 14.03 -4.33 -5.24
N GLY A 37 13.75 -4.03 -3.98
CA GLY A 37 14.53 -3.09 -3.16
C GLY A 37 14.04 -1.64 -3.18
N HIS A 38 13.00 -1.35 -3.96
CA HIS A 38 12.32 -0.05 -3.94
C HIS A 38 11.34 0.06 -2.78
N SER A 39 11.09 1.26 -2.28
CA SER A 39 10.04 1.52 -1.29
C SER A 39 9.35 2.86 -1.52
N THR A 40 8.12 2.99 -1.05
CA THR A 40 7.35 4.23 -1.11
C THR A 40 6.61 4.49 0.20
N LEU A 41 6.37 5.76 0.50
CA LEU A 41 5.65 6.21 1.68
C LEU A 41 4.25 6.65 1.30
N LEU A 42 3.24 6.01 1.89
CA LEU A 42 1.84 6.30 1.66
C LEU A 42 1.22 6.92 2.90
N LYS A 43 0.47 8.01 2.74
CA LYS A 43 -0.43 8.48 3.80
C LYS A 43 -1.50 7.42 4.04
N GLU A 44 -1.98 7.29 5.28
CA GLU A 44 -3.00 6.31 5.67
C GLU A 44 -4.21 6.27 4.73
N LYS A 45 -4.72 7.44 4.33
CA LYS A 45 -5.81 7.59 3.37
C LYS A 45 -5.54 6.82 2.08
N VAL A 46 -4.38 7.10 1.47
CA VAL A 46 -3.95 6.55 0.18
C VAL A 46 -3.62 5.06 0.32
N PHE A 47 -3.02 4.66 1.44
CA PHE A 47 -2.75 3.27 1.77
C PHE A 47 -4.03 2.43 1.80
N LEU A 48 -5.08 2.90 2.50
CA LEU A 48 -6.37 2.22 2.56
C LEU A 48 -7.10 2.21 1.22
N GLU A 49 -7.08 3.31 0.45
CA GLU A 49 -7.65 3.38 -0.90
C GLU A 49 -7.01 2.38 -1.86
N MET A 50 -5.67 2.27 -1.81
CA MET A 50 -4.96 1.31 -2.62
C MET A 50 -5.26 -0.12 -2.20
N ALA A 51 -5.24 -0.44 -0.91
CA ALA A 51 -5.58 -1.78 -0.42
C ALA A 51 -6.97 -2.26 -0.85
N CYS A 52 -7.97 -1.36 -0.92
CA CYS A 52 -9.28 -1.69 -1.49
C CYS A 52 -9.19 -2.08 -2.97
N SER A 53 -8.32 -1.40 -3.72
CA SER A 53 -8.14 -1.59 -5.16
C SER A 53 -7.24 -2.77 -5.53
N LEU A 54 -6.45 -3.32 -4.61
CA LEU A 54 -5.56 -4.47 -4.88
C LEU A 54 -6.32 -5.74 -5.25
N GLN A 55 -7.60 -5.83 -4.91
CA GLN A 55 -8.41 -7.01 -5.16
C GLN A 55 -8.73 -7.13 -6.66
N GLY A 56 -7.98 -7.98 -7.37
CA GLY A 56 -8.13 -8.22 -8.80
C GLY A 56 -7.16 -7.44 -9.72
N GLN A 57 -6.23 -6.67 -9.17
CA GLN A 57 -5.19 -5.98 -9.96
C GLN A 57 -3.89 -6.78 -10.03
N THR A 58 -3.19 -6.66 -11.15
CA THR A 58 -1.87 -7.28 -11.32
C THR A 58 -0.77 -6.47 -10.62
N ARG A 59 0.29 -7.14 -10.16
CA ARG A 59 1.43 -6.48 -9.47
C ARG A 59 1.99 -5.29 -10.26
N LYS A 60 1.98 -5.37 -11.60
CA LYS A 60 2.45 -4.31 -12.50
C LYS A 60 1.62 -3.03 -12.40
N GLU A 61 0.29 -3.13 -12.42
CA GLU A 61 -0.61 -1.97 -12.29
C GLU A 61 -0.45 -1.29 -10.93
N ILE A 62 -0.20 -2.09 -9.88
CA ILE A 62 0.00 -1.60 -8.53
C ILE A 62 1.34 -0.85 -8.43
N TYR A 63 2.40 -1.37 -9.06
CA TYR A 63 3.69 -0.71 -9.15
C TYR A 63 3.60 0.64 -9.88
N GLU A 64 2.91 0.70 -11.02
CA GLU A 64 2.71 1.93 -11.79
C GLU A 64 1.91 2.98 -10.99
N ARG A 65 0.85 2.56 -10.29
CA ARG A 65 0.07 3.44 -9.41
C ARG A 65 0.88 3.97 -8.23
N LEU A 66 1.72 3.12 -7.64
CA LEU A 66 2.58 3.48 -6.51
C LEU A 66 3.68 4.46 -6.93
N GLN A 67 4.27 4.29 -8.12
CA GLN A 67 5.20 5.28 -8.68
C GLN A 67 4.52 6.62 -8.98
N ALA A 68 3.31 6.60 -9.55
CA ALA A 68 2.57 7.82 -9.87
C ALA A 68 2.17 8.62 -8.61
N SER A 69 1.91 7.93 -7.50
CA SER A 69 1.51 8.54 -6.22
C SER A 69 2.68 9.04 -5.36
N ALA A 70 3.92 8.71 -5.75
CA ALA A 70 5.14 9.11 -5.04
C ALA A 70 5.79 10.39 -5.60
N ARG A 71 5.24 10.95 -6.69
CA ARG A 71 5.55 12.30 -7.20
C ARG A 71 4.68 13.34 -6.52
#